data_AF-A0A535KPK8-F1
#
_entry.id   AF-A0A535KPK8-F1
#
_cell.length_a   1.000
_cell.length_b   1.000
_cell.length_c   1.000
_cell.angle_alpha   90.00
_cell.angle_beta   90.00
_cell.angle_gamma   90.00
#
_symmetry.space_group_name_H-M   'P 1'
#
loop_
_entity.id
_entity.type
_entity.pdbx_description
1 polymer ?
#
loop_
_entity_poly.entity_id
_entity_poly.type
_entity_poly.pdbx_seq_one_letter_code
_entity_poly.pdbx_strand_id
1 'polypeptide(L)'
;MTTYSRPGAVNASNMLLEINHVSVDYSASSGTVHALTDVSISLERGQILEGSPASQASTSTVTNTEPVDILQMTPAQLRAFRWSELSIVFQSAMNALNPVLNIGAQIMDVLQTHRPELWPDARRQRAIELLRLVGIA
;
A
#
# COMPACT_ATOMS: atom_id res chain seq x y z
N MET A 1 -26.67 3.22 -2.36
CA MET A 1 -26.89 4.00 -1.12
C MET A 1 -25.67 4.91 -1.01
N THR A 2 -25.83 6.17 -1.39
CA THR A 2 -24.71 7.10 -1.64
C THR A 2 -24.47 7.93 -0.40
N THR A 3 -23.38 7.68 0.33
CA THR A 3 -22.97 8.51 1.47
C THR A 3 -21.93 9.52 1.01
N TYR A 4 -22.38 10.75 0.77
CA TYR A 4 -21.55 11.93 0.66
C TYR A 4 -21.46 12.56 2.05
N SER A 5 -20.34 12.39 2.75
CA SER A 5 -20.09 13.07 4.02
C SER A 5 -19.58 14.48 3.75
N ARG A 6 -20.20 15.48 4.40
CA ARG A 6 -19.74 16.88 4.50
C ARG A 6 -18.25 16.94 4.85
N PRO A 7 -17.51 18.00 4.46
CA PRO A 7 -16.23 18.32 5.06
C PRO A 7 -16.48 18.82 6.49
N GLY A 8 -16.71 17.89 7.41
CA GLY A 8 -16.58 18.09 8.84
C GLY A 8 -15.10 18.04 9.20
N ALA A 9 -14.66 18.89 10.12
CA ALA A 9 -13.27 18.99 10.56
C ALA A 9 -12.70 17.59 10.83
N VAL A 10 -11.70 17.20 10.03
CA VAL A 10 -10.99 15.93 10.19
C VAL A 10 -10.37 15.94 11.58
N ASN A 11 -10.73 14.94 12.39
CA ASN A 11 -10.24 14.86 13.76
C ASN A 11 -8.78 14.41 13.70
N ALA A 12 -7.83 15.34 13.85
CA ALA A 12 -6.40 15.08 13.64
C ALA A 12 -5.85 13.92 14.50
N SER A 13 -6.48 13.66 15.66
CA SER A 13 -6.13 12.55 16.54
C SER A 13 -6.51 11.16 16.01
N ASN A 14 -7.38 11.06 15.00
CA ASN A 14 -7.86 9.80 14.40
C ASN A 14 -7.46 9.64 12.91
N MET A 15 -6.69 10.58 12.37
CA MET A 15 -6.28 10.58 10.96
C MET A 15 -5.21 9.52 10.70
N LEU A 16 -5.40 8.71 9.66
CA LEU A 16 -4.48 7.64 9.27
C LEU A 16 -3.62 8.03 8.06
N LEU A 17 -4.22 8.70 7.07
CA LEU A 17 -3.55 9.14 5.86
C LEU A 17 -4.10 10.51 5.46
N GLU A 18 -3.19 11.39 5.06
CA GLU A 18 -3.49 12.69 4.48
C GLU A 18 -2.66 12.86 3.21
N ILE A 19 -3.33 13.27 2.14
CA ILE A 19 -2.74 13.62 0.85
C ILE A 19 -3.17 15.05 0.56
N ASN A 20 -2.20 15.93 0.30
CA ASN A 20 -2.45 17.35 0.10
C ASN A 20 -1.88 17.81 -1.25
N HIS A 21 -2.75 18.36 -2.09
CA HIS A 21 -2.40 19.06 -3.33
C HIS A 21 -1.53 18.25 -4.30
N VAL A 22 -1.74 16.93 -4.38
CA VAL A 22 -0.93 16.07 -5.23
C VAL A 22 -1.33 16.22 -6.68
N SER A 23 -0.35 16.57 -7.51
CA SER A 23 -0.45 16.58 -8.97
C SER A 23 0.60 15.64 -9.56
N VAL A 24 0.21 14.87 -10.58
CA VAL A 24 1.07 13.88 -11.23
C VAL A 24 1.00 14.08 -12.73
N ASP A 25 2.16 14.36 -13.31
CA ASP A 25 2.34 14.63 -14.74
C ASP A 25 3.23 13.56 -15.36
N TYR A 26 2.81 13.03 -16.50
CA TYR A 26 3.61 12.13 -17.32
C TYR A 26 4.02 12.83 -18.61
N SER A 27 5.31 12.86 -18.90
CA SER A 27 5.83 13.34 -20.18
C SER A 27 5.63 12.25 -21.24
N ALA A 28 4.72 12.49 -22.20
CA ALA A 28 4.56 11.66 -23.38
C ALA A 28 5.09 12.40 -24.63
N SER A 29 5.40 11.65 -25.68
CA SER A 29 5.87 12.22 -26.96
C SER A 29 4.83 13.16 -27.61
N SER A 30 3.55 12.98 -27.28
CA SER A 30 2.43 13.82 -27.73
C SER A 30 2.15 15.04 -26.84
N GLY A 31 2.93 15.23 -25.77
CA GLY A 31 2.73 16.29 -24.77
C GLY A 31 2.62 15.74 -23.34
N THR A 32 2.50 16.65 -22.38
CA THR A 32 2.32 16.30 -20.96
C THR A 32 0.91 15.80 -20.73
N VAL A 33 0.78 14.62 -20.11
CA VAL A 33 -0.49 14.08 -19.63
C VAL A 33 -0.59 14.34 -18.14
N HIS A 34 -1.54 15.20 -17.75
CA HIS A 34 -1.87 15.46 -16.36
C HIS A 34 -2.76 14.31 -15.84
N ALA A 35 -2.14 13.35 -15.15
CA ALA A 35 -2.85 12.18 -14.63
C ALA A 35 -3.60 12.47 -13.33
N LEU A 36 -3.06 13.36 -12.48
CA LEU A 36 -3.72 13.89 -11.30
C LEU A 36 -3.48 15.39 -11.25
N THR A 37 -4.51 16.17 -10.92
CA THR A 37 -4.42 17.62 -10.77
C THR A 37 -5.03 18.01 -9.43
N ASP A 38 -4.18 18.55 -8.56
CA ASP A 38 -4.54 19.13 -7.27
C ASP A 38 -5.49 18.27 -6.42
N VAL A 39 -5.09 17.02 -6.19
CA VAL A 39 -5.90 16.06 -5.43
C VAL A 39 -5.51 16.07 -3.96
N SER A 40 -6.50 16.29 -3.10
CA SER A 40 -6.39 16.17 -1.66
C SER A 40 -7.38 15.13 -1.11
N ILE A 41 -6.89 14.21 -0.28
CA ILE A 41 -7.67 13.10 0.29
C ILE A 41 -7.26 12.94 1.74
N SER A 42 -8.24 12.73 2.62
CA SER A 42 -8.00 12.31 4.01
C SER A 42 -8.72 10.99 4.28
N LEU A 43 -8.08 10.15 5.08
CA LEU A 43 -8.58 8.85 5.51
C LEU A 43 -8.41 8.72 7.02
N GLU A 44 -9.51 8.43 7.72
CA GLU A 44 -9.48 8.11 9.15
C GLU A 44 -9.20 6.62 9.40
N ARG A 45 -8.73 6.30 10.61
CA ARG A 45 -8.47 4.92 11.01
C ARG A 45 -9.76 4.08 10.95
N GLY A 46 -9.70 2.97 10.23
CA GLY A 46 -10.83 2.04 10.07
C GLY A 46 -11.83 2.43 8.97
N GLN A 47 -11.61 3.55 8.28
CA GLN A 47 -12.41 3.94 7.12
C GLN A 47 -11.96 3.20 5.86
N ILE A 48 -12.91 2.90 4.97
CA ILE A 48 -12.65 2.38 3.63
C ILE A 48 -13.06 3.47 2.64
N LEU A 49 -12.15 3.85 1.75
CA LEU A 49 -12.45 4.72 0.60
C LEU A 49 -12.54 3.87 -0.65
N GLU A 50 -13.69 3.94 -1.33
CA GLU A 50 -13.93 3.27 -2.60
C GLU A 50 -13.97 4.31 -3.72
N GLY A 51 -13.04 4.20 -4.67
CA GLY A 51 -13.01 5.00 -5.90
C GLY A 51 -13.32 4.13 -7.12
N SER A 52 -14.15 4.63 -8.04
CA SER A 52 -14.43 3.98 -9.33
C SER A 52 -13.13 3.77 -10.14
N PRO A 53 -13.01 2.73 -10.99
CA PRO A 53 -11.72 2.17 -11.38
C PRO A 53 -11.01 3.04 -12.42
N ALA A 54 -10.11 3.91 -11.95
CA ALA A 54 -8.99 4.44 -12.74
C ALA A 54 -7.81 4.96 -11.89
N SER A 55 -7.86 4.93 -10.55
CA SER A 55 -6.79 5.46 -9.72
C SER A 55 -6.27 4.44 -8.73
N GLN A 56 -4.99 4.10 -8.88
CA GLN A 56 -4.24 3.24 -7.97
C GLN A 56 -4.12 3.97 -6.62
N ALA A 57 -4.77 3.45 -5.59
CA ALA A 57 -4.65 3.97 -4.24
C ALA A 57 -3.35 3.46 -3.59
N SER A 58 -2.44 4.40 -3.30
CA SER A 58 -1.38 4.19 -2.32
C SER A 58 -2.01 4.26 -0.94
N THR A 59 -2.08 3.12 -0.26
CA THR A 59 -2.47 3.05 1.16
C THR A 59 -1.29 3.58 2.02
N SER A 60 -1.47 3.93 3.28
CA SER A 60 -0.38 4.08 4.25
C SER A 60 -1.01 3.92 5.61
N THR A 61 -0.65 2.87 6.34
CA THR A 61 -1.10 2.65 7.71
C THR A 61 -0.06 3.26 8.61
N VAL A 62 -0.40 4.34 9.31
CA VAL A 62 0.47 4.90 10.34
C VAL A 62 0.26 4.07 11.62
N THR A 63 1.23 3.20 11.96
CA THR A 63 1.34 2.62 13.32
C THR A 63 2.11 3.53 14.29
N ASN A 64 2.76 4.59 13.80
CA ASN A 64 3.48 5.55 14.65
C ASN A 64 2.59 6.72 15.10
N THR A 65 2.78 7.21 16.32
CA THR A 65 1.98 8.31 16.89
C THR A 65 2.22 9.68 16.26
N GLU A 66 3.09 9.78 15.26
CA GLU A 66 3.49 11.03 14.60
C GLU A 66 3.30 10.94 13.07
N PRO A 67 2.79 12.00 12.41
CA PRO A 67 2.70 12.06 10.95
C PRO A 67 4.09 11.93 10.31
N VAL A 68 4.19 11.11 9.26
CA VAL A 68 5.45 10.93 8.53
C VAL A 68 5.28 11.36 7.08
N ASP A 69 6.07 12.33 6.64
CA ASP A 69 6.13 12.75 5.24
C ASP A 69 6.93 11.74 4.41
N ILE A 70 6.22 10.99 3.58
CA ILE A 70 6.78 9.93 2.72
C ILE A 70 7.63 10.52 1.60
N LEU A 71 7.38 11.76 1.16
CA LEU A 71 8.11 12.41 0.06
C LEU A 71 9.55 12.77 0.46
N GLN A 72 9.83 12.89 1.76
CA GLN A 72 11.15 13.21 2.30
C GLN A 72 11.96 11.96 2.69
N MET A 73 11.38 10.76 2.54
CA MET A 73 12.07 9.52 2.90
C MET A 73 13.15 9.15 1.88
N THR A 74 14.28 8.65 2.38
CA THR A 74 15.30 8.01 1.55
C THR A 74 14.77 6.69 0.94
N PRO A 75 15.39 6.17 -0.14
CA PRO A 75 15.00 4.88 -0.73
C PRO A 75 15.04 3.70 0.24
N ALA A 76 15.90 3.72 1.26
CA ALA A 76 15.94 2.69 2.29
C ALA A 76 14.75 2.80 3.25
N GLN A 77 14.41 4.01 3.70
CA GLN A 77 13.24 4.27 4.55
C GLN A 77 11.94 3.94 3.83
N LEU A 78 11.81 4.33 2.55
CA LEU A 78 10.65 3.98 1.73
C LEU A 78 10.45 2.45 1.62
N ARG A 79 11.54 1.69 1.47
CA ARG A 79 11.46 0.21 1.40
C ARG A 79 11.01 -0.41 2.71
N ALA A 80 11.50 0.09 3.85
CA ALA A 80 11.05 -0.38 5.16
C ALA A 80 9.57 -0.03 5.41
N PHE A 81 9.17 1.21 5.09
CA PHE A 81 7.80 1.70 5.24
C PHE A 81 6.79 0.91 4.40
N ARG A 82 7.10 0.68 3.12
CA ARG A 82 6.28 -0.14 2.19
C ARG A 82 6.17 -1.62 2.58
N TRP A 83 6.86 -2.06 3.61
CA TRP A 83 6.79 -3.43 4.08
C TRP A 83 5.94 -3.56 5.35
N SER A 84 6.15 -2.70 6.34
CA SER A 84 5.47 -2.81 7.64
C SER A 84 4.18 -2.00 7.73
N GLU A 85 4.15 -0.84 7.06
CA GLU A 85 3.11 0.18 7.25
C GLU A 85 2.13 0.23 6.06
N LEU A 86 2.58 -0.16 4.88
CA LEU A 86 1.81 -0.01 3.65
C LEU A 86 1.85 -1.30 2.83
N SER A 87 0.68 -1.84 2.48
CA SER A 87 0.55 -2.91 1.47
C SER A 87 -0.33 -2.45 0.30
N ILE A 88 0.08 -2.75 -0.94
CA ILE A 88 -0.65 -2.41 -2.17
C ILE A 88 -0.90 -3.70 -2.95
N VAL A 89 -2.14 -3.89 -3.41
CA VAL A 89 -2.50 -4.97 -4.35
C VAL A 89 -2.88 -4.34 -5.68
N PHE A 90 -2.09 -4.62 -6.72
CA PHE A 90 -2.32 -4.11 -8.06
C PHE A 90 -3.42 -4.90 -8.78
N GLN A 91 -4.16 -4.25 -9.67
CA GLN A 91 -5.22 -4.89 -10.47
C GLN A 91 -4.68 -6.07 -11.31
N SER A 92 -3.43 -6.00 -11.76
CA SER A 92 -2.73 -7.08 -12.48
C SER A 92 -1.69 -7.78 -11.59
N ALA A 93 -1.95 -7.95 -10.29
CA ALA A 93 -1.02 -8.58 -9.34
C ALA A 93 -0.53 -9.96 -9.79
N MET A 94 -1.33 -10.70 -10.58
CA MET A 94 -0.93 -11.98 -11.16
C MET A 94 0.30 -11.89 -12.05
N ASN A 95 0.53 -10.76 -12.73
CA ASN A 95 1.70 -10.56 -13.60
C ASN A 95 3.00 -10.36 -12.81
N ALA A 96 2.91 -10.04 -11.51
CA ALA A 96 4.07 -9.90 -10.64
C ALA A 96 4.57 -11.25 -10.09
N LEU A 97 3.80 -12.34 -10.28
CA LEU A 97 4.20 -13.67 -9.86
C LEU A 97 5.19 -14.27 -10.85
N ASN A 98 6.22 -14.93 -10.34
CA ASN A 98 7.12 -15.73 -11.16
C ASN A 98 6.48 -17.10 -11.43
N PRO A 99 6.06 -17.43 -12.66
CA PRO A 99 5.35 -18.67 -12.95
C PRO A 99 6.24 -19.93 -12.83
N VAL A 100 7.56 -19.75 -12.75
CA VAL A 100 8.53 -20.85 -12.59
C VAL A 100 8.66 -21.27 -11.12
N LEU A 101 8.29 -20.39 -10.18
CA LEU A 101 8.40 -20.64 -8.75
C LEU A 101 7.05 -20.97 -8.13
N ASN A 102 7.03 -21.96 -7.25
CA ASN A 102 5.85 -22.25 -6.43
C ASN A 102 5.48 -21.02 -5.57
N ILE A 103 4.17 -20.79 -5.37
CA ILE A 103 3.66 -19.66 -4.58
C ILE A 103 4.28 -19.64 -3.17
N GLY A 104 4.40 -20.82 -2.52
CA GLY A 104 5.05 -20.92 -1.22
C GLY A 104 6.53 -20.49 -1.22
N ALA A 105 7.28 -20.77 -2.29
CA ALA A 105 8.67 -20.34 -2.42
C ALA A 105 8.76 -18.81 -2.55
N GLN A 106 7.90 -18.21 -3.37
CA GLN A 106 7.84 -16.77 -3.54
C GLN A 106 7.48 -16.05 -2.23
N ILE A 107 6.52 -16.58 -1.46
CA ILE A 107 6.19 -16.04 -0.13
C ILE A 107 7.38 -16.15 0.83
N MET A 108 8.07 -17.30 0.85
CA MET A 108 9.25 -17.50 1.71
C MET A 108 10.42 -16.58 1.34
N ASP A 109 10.65 -16.30 0.06
CA ASP A 109 11.70 -15.38 -0.42
C ASP A 109 11.43 -13.94 0.01
N VAL A 110 10.17 -13.52 -0.08
CA VAL A 110 9.71 -12.21 0.42
C VAL A 110 9.91 -12.12 1.94
N LEU A 111 9.49 -13.16 2.69
CA LEU A 111 9.72 -13.23 4.13
C LEU A 111 11.22 -13.23 4.49
N GLN A 112 12.08 -13.85 3.69
CA GLN A 112 13.52 -13.85 3.93
C GLN A 112 14.12 -12.45 3.80
N THR A 113 13.69 -11.71 2.78
CA THR A 113 14.22 -10.38 2.47
C THR A 113 13.81 -9.37 3.52
N HIS A 114 12.57 -9.46 4.00
CA HIS A 114 11.99 -8.45 4.87
C HIS A 114 11.84 -8.86 6.34
N ARG A 115 12.02 -10.14 6.65
CA ARG A 115 12.10 -10.69 8.02
C ARG A 115 13.28 -11.67 8.13
N PRO A 116 14.51 -11.19 7.93
CA PRO A 116 15.71 -12.04 7.94
C PRO A 116 15.96 -12.72 9.29
N GLU A 117 15.35 -12.23 10.37
CA GLU A 117 15.40 -12.82 11.71
C GLU A 117 14.62 -14.15 11.84
N LEU A 118 13.73 -14.47 10.89
CA LEU A 118 12.94 -15.70 10.92
C LEU A 118 13.73 -16.90 10.41
N TRP A 119 13.84 -17.91 11.28
CA TRP A 119 14.38 -19.22 10.93
C TRP A 119 13.58 -19.89 9.79
N PRO A 120 14.20 -20.76 8.98
CA PRO A 120 13.55 -21.37 7.81
C PRO A 120 12.18 -22.01 8.12
N ASP A 121 12.07 -22.74 9.24
CA ASP A 121 10.83 -23.39 9.64
C ASP A 121 9.74 -22.39 10.03
N ALA A 122 10.11 -21.31 10.72
CA ALA A 122 9.18 -20.24 11.08
C ALA A 122 8.67 -19.51 9.83
N ARG A 123 9.54 -19.29 8.82
CA ARG A 123 9.12 -18.72 7.52
C ARG A 123 8.14 -19.63 6.81
N ARG A 124 8.38 -20.95 6.80
CA ARG A 124 7.47 -21.94 6.22
C ARG A 124 6.12 -21.92 6.93
N GLN A 125 6.09 -21.94 8.26
CA GLN A 125 4.85 -21.89 9.03
C GLN A 125 4.06 -20.62 8.75
N ARG A 126 4.74 -19.47 8.71
CA ARG A 126 4.10 -18.18 8.38
C ARG A 126 3.53 -18.17 6.97
N ALA A 127 4.24 -18.74 5.99
CA ALA A 127 3.73 -18.84 4.63
C ALA A 127 2.45 -19.68 4.54
N ILE A 128 2.38 -20.80 5.27
CA ILE A 128 1.18 -21.65 5.36
C ILE A 128 0.01 -20.89 6.00
N GLU A 129 0.26 -20.16 7.08
CA GLU A 129 -0.75 -19.33 7.74
C GLU A 129 -1.34 -18.29 6.79
N LEU A 130 -0.48 -17.58 6.05
CA LEU A 130 -0.92 -16.58 5.06
C LEU A 130 -1.80 -17.21 3.97
N LEU A 131 -1.44 -18.40 3.48
CA LEU A 131 -2.23 -19.12 2.47
C LEU A 131 -3.58 -19.61 3.03
N ARG A 132 -3.66 -19.98 4.31
CA ARG A 132 -4.94 -20.31 4.95
C ARG A 132 -5.86 -19.11 5.08
N LEU A 133 -5.32 -17.94 5.42
CA LEU A 133 -6.11 -16.70 5.56
C LEU A 133 -6.83 -16.33 4.25
N VAL A 134 -6.26 -16.70 3.11
CA VAL A 134 -6.86 -16.47 1.78
C VAL A 134 -7.58 -17.71 1.21
N GLY A 135 -7.71 -18.79 2.00
CA GLY A 135 -8.47 -19.99 1.62
C GLY A 135 -7.81 -20.92 0.61
N ILE A 136 -6.47 -20.91 0.51
CA ILE A 136 -5.70 -21.72 -0.47
C ILE A 136 -5.11 -23.00 0.13
N ALA A 137 -4.77 -23.01 1.42
CA ALA A 137 -4.04 -24.10 2.10
C ALA A 137 -4.80 -24.76 3.26
#